data_AF-A0A8T2P2K5-F1
#
_entry.id   AF-A0A8T2P2K5-F1
#
_cell.length_a   1.000
_cell.length_b   1.000
_cell.length_c   1.000
_cell.angle_alpha   90.00
_cell.angle_beta   90.00
_cell.angle_gamma   90.00
#
_symmetry.space_group_name_H-M   'P 1'
#
loop_
_entity.id
_entity.type
_entity.pdbx_description
1 polymer ?
#
loop_
_entity_poly.entity_id
_entity_poly.type
_entity_poly.pdbx_seq_one_letter_code
_entity_poly.pdbx_strand_id
1 'polypeptide(L)'
;MHAPRGSTSSHSAYCGFVRPGVNIQNLSAVATGNWGCGVFGGDTRLKALLQMMAAAEAGRDVAYFTFGDSELMRDVHQMHSVLTERHISVGMVYGLLDQYYSMVCKNCHTPRPDVRLYDFIYERVLAPPPSPDSEGGTSASTAPTDLH
;
A
#
# COMPACT_ATOMS: atom_id res chain seq x y z
N MET A 1 -21.79 7.42 -19.25
CA MET A 1 -20.95 7.63 -18.05
C MET A 1 -21.25 6.51 -17.07
N HIS A 2 -20.34 5.54 -16.93
CA HIS A 2 -20.51 4.37 -16.06
C HIS A 2 -19.31 4.35 -15.11
N ALA A 3 -19.56 4.61 -13.82
CA ALA A 3 -18.52 4.59 -12.80
C ALA A 3 -18.25 3.13 -12.38
N PRO A 4 -16.97 2.70 -12.26
CA PRO A 4 -16.65 1.34 -11.83
C PRO A 4 -16.94 1.19 -10.33
N ARG A 5 -17.64 0.11 -9.98
CA ARG A 5 -17.95 -0.27 -8.60
C ARG A 5 -16.67 -0.79 -7.93
N GLY A 6 -15.98 0.06 -7.16
CA GLY A 6 -14.77 -0.35 -6.42
C GLY A 6 -14.29 0.55 -5.28
N SER A 7 -14.93 1.69 -5.00
CA SER A 7 -14.28 2.78 -4.22
C SER A 7 -14.91 3.12 -2.85
N THR A 8 -15.64 2.20 -2.22
CA THR A 8 -16.58 2.55 -1.13
C THR A 8 -16.07 2.37 0.31
N SER A 9 -14.86 1.85 0.56
CA SER A 9 -14.40 1.64 1.96
C SER A 9 -13.47 2.74 2.49
N SER A 10 -12.48 3.19 1.71
CA SER A 10 -11.56 4.25 2.12
C SER A 10 -12.27 5.59 2.31
N HIS A 11 -13.08 6.02 1.34
CA HIS A 11 -13.88 7.25 1.45
C HIS A 11 -14.85 7.22 2.64
N SER A 12 -15.53 6.09 2.87
CA SER A 12 -16.45 5.96 4.00
C SER A 12 -15.72 5.99 5.35
N ALA A 13 -14.52 5.40 5.44
CA ALA A 13 -13.69 5.48 6.64
C ALA A 13 -13.19 6.92 6.87
N TYR A 14 -12.64 7.57 5.84
CA TYR A 14 -12.15 8.94 5.89
C TYR A 14 -13.23 9.92 6.36
N CYS A 15 -14.42 9.90 5.72
CA CYS A 15 -15.54 10.75 6.13
C CYS A 15 -15.99 10.50 7.58
N GLY A 16 -15.86 9.27 8.08
CA GLY A 16 -16.15 8.95 9.49
C GLY A 16 -15.05 9.39 10.46
N PHE A 17 -13.81 9.57 9.98
CA PHE A 17 -12.66 9.91 10.82
C PHE A 17 -12.38 11.40 10.90
N VAL A 18 -12.70 12.16 9.84
CA VAL A 18 -12.46 13.60 9.77
C VAL A 18 -13.40 14.38 10.68
N ARG A 19 -12.81 15.34 11.41
CA ARG A 19 -13.51 16.31 12.28
C ARG A 19 -13.05 17.72 11.92
N PRO A 20 -13.74 18.43 11.00
CA PRO A 20 -13.33 19.76 10.58
C PRO A 20 -13.29 20.75 11.75
N GLY A 21 -12.23 21.55 11.84
CA GLY A 21 -12.10 22.62 12.85
C GLY A 21 -11.62 22.18 14.24
N VAL A 22 -11.26 20.91 14.44
CA VAL A 22 -10.69 20.40 15.69
C VAL A 22 -9.17 20.23 15.53
N ASN A 23 -8.39 20.67 16.53
CA ASN A 23 -6.95 20.44 16.56
C ASN A 23 -6.67 18.92 16.57
N ILE A 24 -5.75 18.47 15.71
CA ILE A 24 -5.37 17.06 15.57
C ILE A 24 -4.93 16.45 16.91
N GLN A 25 -4.26 17.21 17.79
CA GLN A 25 -3.85 16.76 19.12
C GLN A 25 -5.03 16.45 20.06
N ASN A 26 -6.22 16.95 19.75
CA ASN A 26 -7.44 16.70 20.50
C ASN A 26 -8.29 15.57 19.89
N LEU A 27 -7.82 14.95 18.80
CA LEU A 27 -8.52 13.82 18.19
C LEU A 27 -8.09 12.53 18.86
N SER A 28 -9.03 11.86 19.52
CA SER A 28 -8.80 10.51 20.03
C SER A 28 -8.52 9.51 18.89
N ALA A 29 -7.80 8.44 19.19
CA ALA A 29 -7.58 7.34 18.26
C ALA A 29 -8.92 6.76 17.73
N VAL A 30 -8.87 6.21 16.52
CA VAL A 30 -9.98 5.46 15.92
C VAL A 30 -9.93 4.02 16.42
N ALA A 31 -10.91 3.61 17.22
CA ALA A 31 -11.15 2.21 17.54
C ALA A 31 -11.94 1.55 16.40
N THR A 32 -11.35 0.57 15.70
CA THR A 32 -11.97 -0.10 14.55
C THR A 32 -11.62 -1.60 14.50
N GLY A 33 -12.07 -2.33 13.47
CA GLY A 33 -11.69 -3.72 13.26
C GLY A 33 -12.07 -4.22 11.86
N ASN A 34 -12.49 -5.49 11.77
CA ASN A 34 -12.81 -6.19 10.52
C ASN A 34 -14.13 -5.71 9.84
N TRP A 35 -14.29 -4.40 9.64
CA TRP A 35 -15.50 -3.78 9.10
C TRP A 35 -15.82 -4.28 7.68
N GLY A 36 -16.95 -4.98 7.56
CA GLY A 36 -17.47 -5.49 6.29
C GLY A 36 -16.74 -6.73 5.74
N CYS A 37 -16.03 -7.49 6.57
CA CYS A 37 -15.35 -8.74 6.17
C CYS A 37 -16.07 -10.03 6.60
N GLY A 38 -17.26 -9.93 7.20
CA GLY A 38 -18.12 -11.09 7.47
C GLY A 38 -18.87 -11.54 6.21
N VAL A 39 -20.18 -11.29 6.16
CA VAL A 39 -21.09 -11.78 5.10
C VAL A 39 -20.73 -11.29 3.68
N PHE A 40 -19.90 -10.25 3.54
CA PHE A 40 -19.51 -9.66 2.26
C PHE A 40 -18.20 -10.19 1.67
N GLY A 41 -17.50 -11.12 2.35
CA GLY A 41 -16.35 -11.83 1.80
C GLY A 41 -15.14 -10.97 1.42
N GLY A 42 -15.05 -9.73 1.94
CA GLY A 42 -13.93 -8.83 1.65
C GLY A 42 -12.64 -9.26 2.33
N ASP A 43 -11.50 -9.05 1.67
CA ASP A 43 -10.16 -9.31 2.23
C ASP A 43 -9.89 -8.41 3.45
N THR A 44 -9.67 -9.05 4.62
CA THR A 44 -9.44 -8.36 5.90
C THR A 44 -8.16 -7.55 5.91
N ARG A 45 -7.10 -8.03 5.26
CA ARG A 45 -5.79 -7.37 5.19
C ARG A 45 -5.86 -6.12 4.31
N LEU A 46 -6.56 -6.19 3.18
CA LEU A 46 -6.87 -5.04 2.34
C LEU A 46 -7.71 -4.01 3.11
N LYS A 47 -8.77 -4.44 3.81
CA LYS A 47 -9.61 -3.52 4.60
C LYS A 47 -8.85 -2.87 5.76
N ALA A 48 -7.96 -3.60 6.43
CA ALA A 48 -7.09 -3.04 7.46
C ALA A 48 -6.19 -1.95 6.87
N LEU A 49 -5.54 -2.23 5.73
CA LEU A 49 -4.66 -1.27 5.06
C LEU A 49 -5.40 0.00 4.62
N LEU A 50 -6.59 -0.13 4.04
CA LEU A 50 -7.42 1.02 3.64
C LEU A 50 -7.85 1.86 4.84
N GLN A 51 -8.15 1.25 5.98
CA GLN A 51 -8.49 1.97 7.21
C GLN A 51 -7.28 2.70 7.80
N MET A 52 -6.10 2.08 7.78
CA MET A 52 -4.84 2.74 8.19
C MET A 52 -4.52 3.94 7.30
N MET A 53 -4.67 3.80 5.97
CA MET A 53 -4.50 4.92 5.03
C MET A 53 -5.48 6.07 5.32
N ALA A 54 -6.77 5.75 5.52
CA ALA A 54 -7.78 6.76 5.82
C ALA A 54 -7.53 7.49 7.15
N ALA A 55 -7.04 6.77 8.16
CA ALA A 55 -6.71 7.36 9.45
C ALA A 55 -5.45 8.24 9.37
N ALA A 56 -4.44 7.82 8.63
CA ALA A 56 -3.24 8.62 8.36
C ALA A 56 -3.58 9.93 7.64
N GLU A 57 -4.43 9.90 6.61
CA GLU A 57 -4.94 11.11 5.92
C GLU A 57 -5.79 12.00 6.84
N ALA A 58 -6.48 11.43 7.82
CA ALA A 58 -7.23 12.18 8.82
C ALA A 58 -6.37 12.69 9.99
N GLY A 59 -5.07 12.35 10.03
CA GLY A 59 -4.15 12.68 11.13
C GLY A 59 -4.49 11.97 12.44
N ARG A 60 -5.02 10.74 12.39
CA ARG A 60 -5.48 10.01 13.59
C ARG A 60 -4.79 8.66 13.74
N ASP A 61 -4.47 8.33 14.99
CA ASP A 61 -4.02 6.99 15.36
C ASP A 61 -5.15 5.96 15.23
N VAL A 62 -4.79 4.68 15.06
CA VAL A 62 -5.73 3.56 14.93
C VAL A 62 -5.48 2.52 16.01
N ALA A 63 -6.54 2.12 16.72
CA ALA A 63 -6.59 0.90 17.51
C ALA A 63 -7.41 -0.14 16.72
N TYR A 64 -6.73 -1.12 16.12
CA TYR A 64 -7.35 -2.15 15.28
C TYR A 64 -7.60 -3.43 16.07
N PHE A 65 -8.86 -3.82 16.24
CA PHE A 65 -9.27 -5.04 16.93
C PHE A 65 -9.53 -6.16 15.92
N THR A 66 -8.73 -7.24 15.99
CA THR A 66 -8.84 -8.39 15.08
C THR A 66 -9.79 -9.48 15.58
N PHE A 67 -10.40 -9.29 16.75
CA PHE A 67 -11.40 -10.19 17.34
C PHE A 67 -10.93 -11.66 17.48
N GLY A 68 -9.72 -11.84 18.01
CA GLY A 68 -9.15 -13.17 18.29
C GLY A 68 -8.34 -13.76 17.13
N ASP A 69 -8.30 -13.10 15.97
CA ASP A 69 -7.42 -13.48 14.87
C ASP A 69 -6.00 -12.94 15.11
N SER A 70 -5.14 -13.80 15.68
CA SER A 70 -3.75 -13.48 15.98
C SER A 70 -2.87 -13.40 14.74
N GLU A 71 -3.21 -14.12 13.68
CA GLU A 71 -2.44 -14.10 12.43
C GLU A 71 -2.66 -12.77 11.70
N LEU A 72 -3.91 -12.33 11.59
CA LEU A 72 -4.25 -11.02 11.05
C LEU A 72 -3.61 -9.90 11.86
N MET A 73 -3.60 -10.01 13.20
CA MET A 73 -2.96 -9.03 14.07
C MET A 73 -1.47 -8.89 13.73
N ARG A 74 -0.75 -10.01 13.66
CA ARG A 74 0.68 -10.04 13.33
C ARG A 74 0.91 -9.43 11.94
N ASP A 75 0.13 -9.83 10.95
CA ASP A 75 0.29 -9.35 9.58
C ASP A 75 0.02 -7.85 9.44
N VAL A 76 -1.07 -7.34 10.04
CA VAL A 76 -1.41 -5.91 10.00
C VAL A 76 -0.36 -5.08 10.73
N HIS A 77 0.08 -5.55 11.90
CA HIS A 77 1.15 -4.88 12.66
C HIS A 77 2.45 -4.82 11.86
N GLN A 78 2.89 -5.94 11.29
CA GLN A 78 4.13 -6.00 10.51
C GLN A 78 4.06 -5.11 9.26
N MET A 79 2.90 -5.09 8.58
CA MET A 79 2.71 -4.23 7.41
C MET A 79 2.82 -2.75 7.82
N HIS A 80 2.14 -2.36 8.90
CA HIS A 80 2.25 -1.00 9.44
C HIS A 80 3.71 -0.64 9.79
N SER A 81 4.41 -1.50 10.54
CA SER A 81 5.81 -1.28 10.91
C SER A 81 6.70 -1.04 9.68
N VAL A 82 6.61 -1.89 8.66
CA VAL A 82 7.43 -1.75 7.44
C VAL A 82 7.12 -0.46 6.70
N LEU A 83 5.84 -0.10 6.54
CA LEU A 83 5.45 1.14 5.87
C LEU A 83 5.95 2.38 6.63
N THR A 84 5.87 2.37 7.96
CA THR A 84 6.37 3.46 8.81
C THR A 84 7.88 3.57 8.80
N GLU A 85 8.60 2.45 8.99
CA GLU A 85 10.07 2.40 9.02
C GLU A 85 10.70 2.83 7.68
N ARG A 86 10.03 2.52 6.57
CA ARG A 86 10.47 2.92 5.22
C ARG A 86 9.92 4.28 4.78
N HIS A 87 9.22 5.01 5.66
CA HIS A 87 8.61 6.30 5.38
C HIS A 87 7.72 6.29 4.12
N ILE A 88 6.97 5.22 3.90
CA ILE A 88 6.05 5.09 2.77
C ILE A 88 4.82 5.94 3.02
N SER A 89 4.59 6.93 2.14
CA SER A 89 3.42 7.81 2.23
C SER A 89 2.13 7.11 1.80
N VAL A 90 0.97 7.64 2.22
CA VAL A 90 -0.34 7.11 1.79
C VAL A 90 -0.48 7.08 0.27
N GLY A 91 0.03 8.11 -0.42
CA GLY A 91 0.05 8.15 -1.89
C GLY A 91 0.87 7.02 -2.52
N MET A 92 2.01 6.67 -1.92
CA MET A 92 2.82 5.52 -2.36
C MET A 92 2.10 4.19 -2.13
N VAL A 93 1.46 4.01 -0.96
CA VAL A 93 0.63 2.82 -0.69
C VAL A 93 -0.50 2.71 -1.72
N TYR A 94 -1.19 3.81 -2.03
CA TYR A 94 -2.22 3.83 -3.07
C TYR A 94 -1.67 3.40 -4.43
N GLY A 95 -0.48 3.90 -4.81
CA GLY A 95 0.21 3.47 -6.04
C GLY A 95 0.55 1.97 -6.04
N LEU A 96 0.92 1.38 -4.90
CA LEU A 96 1.15 -0.06 -4.78
C LEU A 96 -0.14 -0.87 -4.93
N LEU A 97 -1.26 -0.37 -4.40
CA LEU A 97 -2.58 -0.99 -4.58
C LEU A 97 -3.00 -1.00 -6.07
N ASP A 98 -2.78 0.11 -6.77
CA ASP A 98 -3.08 0.21 -8.21
C ASP A 98 -2.20 -0.73 -9.05
N GLN A 99 -0.91 -0.82 -8.72
CA GLN A 99 0.01 -1.78 -9.34
C GLN A 99 -0.42 -3.23 -9.07
N TYR A 100 -0.77 -3.57 -7.84
CA TYR A 100 -1.26 -4.91 -7.49
C TYR A 100 -2.52 -5.26 -8.28
N TYR A 101 -3.48 -4.34 -8.35
CA TYR A 101 -4.69 -4.54 -9.16
C TYR A 101 -4.34 -4.78 -10.63
N SER A 102 -3.49 -3.93 -11.21
CA SER A 102 -3.15 -3.98 -12.63
C SER A 102 -2.34 -5.22 -13.02
N MET A 103 -1.40 -5.63 -12.18
CA MET A 103 -0.47 -6.74 -12.46
C MET A 103 -1.02 -8.10 -12.04
N VAL A 104 -1.77 -8.15 -10.94
CA VAL A 104 -2.19 -9.41 -10.30
C VAL A 104 -3.68 -9.66 -10.50
N CYS A 105 -4.54 -8.67 -10.26
CA CYS A 105 -5.99 -8.88 -10.25
C CYS A 105 -6.67 -8.77 -11.62
N LYS A 106 -6.23 -7.83 -12.47
CA LYS A 106 -6.94 -7.42 -13.69
C LYS A 106 -7.18 -8.57 -14.68
N ASN A 107 -6.21 -9.48 -14.78
CA ASN A 107 -6.28 -10.66 -15.65
C ASN A 107 -6.43 -11.97 -14.84
N CYS A 108 -6.83 -11.87 -13.58
CA CYS A 108 -7.02 -13.03 -12.73
C CYS A 108 -8.34 -13.71 -13.09
N HIS A 109 -8.26 -14.96 -13.56
CA HIS A 109 -9.44 -15.77 -13.91
C HIS A 109 -9.94 -16.61 -12.72
N THR A 110 -9.23 -16.58 -11.60
CA THR A 110 -9.58 -17.29 -10.37
C THR A 110 -10.18 -16.32 -9.35
N PRO A 111 -11.05 -16.80 -8.42
CA PRO A 111 -11.62 -15.97 -7.36
C PRO A 111 -10.56 -15.41 -6.39
N ARG A 112 -9.37 -16.02 -6.35
CA ARG A 112 -8.24 -15.57 -5.54
C ARG A 112 -6.97 -15.52 -6.39
N PRO A 113 -6.25 -14.39 -6.39
CA PRO A 113 -4.96 -14.31 -7.05
C PRO A 113 -3.90 -15.18 -6.35
N ASP A 114 -2.92 -15.64 -7.12
CA ASP A 114 -1.83 -16.49 -6.63
C ASP A 114 -0.86 -15.73 -5.70
N VAL A 115 -0.74 -14.42 -5.89
CA VAL A 115 0.08 -13.54 -5.06
C VAL A 115 -0.83 -12.81 -4.08
N ARG A 116 -0.51 -12.86 -2.78
CA ARG A 116 -1.24 -12.10 -1.75
C ARG A 116 -0.79 -10.64 -1.75
N LEU A 117 -1.73 -9.75 -1.39
CA LEU A 117 -1.47 -8.31 -1.35
C LEU A 117 -0.27 -7.91 -0.48
N TYR A 118 -0.16 -8.47 0.73
CA TYR A 118 0.93 -8.09 1.64
C TYR A 118 2.29 -8.57 1.13
N ASP A 119 2.34 -9.77 0.55
CA ASP A 119 3.56 -10.32 -0.04
C ASP A 119 4.04 -9.42 -1.19
N PHE A 120 3.12 -9.02 -2.08
CA PHE A 120 3.41 -8.07 -3.16
C PHE A 120 3.94 -6.74 -2.65
N ILE A 121 3.34 -6.17 -1.59
CA ILE A 121 3.81 -4.90 -1.02
C ILE A 121 5.19 -5.07 -0.40
N TYR A 122 5.44 -6.15 0.35
CA TYR A 122 6.75 -6.40 0.95
C TYR A 122 7.84 -6.50 -0.11
N GLU A 123 7.61 -7.22 -1.20
CA GLU A 123 8.58 -7.33 -2.30
C GLU A 123 8.97 -5.95 -2.86
N ARG A 124 8.00 -5.04 -3.03
CA ARG A 124 8.25 -3.71 -3.60
C ARG A 124 8.89 -2.73 -2.62
N VAL A 125 8.57 -2.85 -1.33
CA VAL A 125 9.07 -1.94 -0.28
C VAL A 125 10.44 -2.39 0.26
N LEU A 126 10.72 -3.70 0.25
CA LEU A 126 11.98 -4.25 0.75
C LEU A 126 13.03 -4.42 -0.35
N ALA A 127 12.67 -4.26 -1.63
CA ALA A 127 13.63 -4.25 -2.72
C ALA A 127 14.72 -3.19 -2.46
N PRO A 128 16.02 -3.53 -2.58
CA PRO A 128 17.08 -2.54 -2.46
C PRO A 128 16.92 -1.48 -3.56
N PRO A 129 17.28 -0.20 -3.28
CA PRO A 129 17.30 0.81 -4.33
C PRO A 129 18.22 0.34 -5.46
N PRO A 130 17.88 0.59 -6.73
CA PRO A 130 18.76 0.26 -7.83
C PRO A 130 20.10 0.96 -7.61
N SER A 131 21.18 0.19 -7.52
CA SER A 131 22.53 0.72 -7.38
C SER A 131 22.82 1.63 -8.58
N PRO A 132 23.23 2.90 -8.36
CA PRO A 132 23.87 3.64 -9.44
C PRO A 132 25.22 2.96 -9.63
N ASP A 133 25.44 2.35 -10.79
CA ASP A 133 26.76 2.16 -11.43
C ASP A 133 26.67 1.04 -12.48
N SER A 134 26.44 1.45 -13.73
CA SER A 134 26.89 0.75 -14.94
C SER A 134 26.85 1.72 -16.13
N GLU A 135 27.54 2.86 -16.02
CA GLU A 135 28.13 3.48 -17.20
C GLU A 135 29.53 2.87 -17.39
N GLY A 136 29.62 1.88 -18.28
CA GLY A 136 30.86 1.22 -18.69
C GLY A 136 31.08 1.44 -20.18
N GLY A 137 32.05 2.28 -20.50
CA GLY A 137 32.27 2.90 -21.79
C GLY A 137 32.46 1.97 -23.00
N THR A 138 32.02 2.48 -24.15
CA THR A 138 32.55 2.06 -25.46
C THR A 138 33.60 3.07 -25.90
N SER A 139 34.83 2.58 -25.93
CA SER A 139 36.05 3.25 -26.34
C SER A 139 36.15 3.50 -27.85
N ALA A 140 36.87 4.59 -28.15
CA ALA A 140 37.73 4.80 -29.32
C ALA A 140 37.10 5.16 -30.67
N SER A 141 37.04 6.48 -30.91
CA SER A 141 37.06 7.08 -32.25
C SER A 141 38.48 6.99 -32.82
N THR A 142 38.68 6.15 -33.83
CA THR A 142 39.93 6.03 -34.58
C THR A 142 40.17 7.29 -35.43
N ALA A 143 41.26 8.01 -35.18
CA ALA A 143 41.82 8.98 -36.11
C ALA A 143 42.93 8.30 -36.94
N PRO A 144 42.99 8.50 -38.27
CA PRO A 144 44.11 8.01 -39.06
C PRO A 144 45.29 8.99 -38.95
N THR A 145 46.50 8.44 -38.86
CA THR A 145 47.73 9.21 -39.11
C THR A 145 48.57 8.43 -40.10
N ASP A 146 48.80 9.04 -41.26
CA ASP A 146 49.75 8.64 -42.28
C ASP A 146 51.17 8.59 -41.71
N LEU A 147 51.97 7.56 -42.06
CA LEU A 147 53.28 7.74 -42.71
C LEU A 147 53.94 6.40 -43.12
N HIS A 148 54.49 6.45 -44.35
CA HIS A 148 55.55 5.64 -44.99
C HIS A 148 55.15 4.38 -45.77
#